data_AF-A0A969DNT6-F1
#
_entry.id   AF-A0A969DNT6-F1
#
_cell.length_a   1.000
_cell.length_b   1.000
_cell.length_c   1.000
_cell.angle_alpha   90.00
_cell.angle_beta   90.00
_cell.angle_gamma   90.00
#
_symmetry.space_group_name_H-M   'P 1'
#
loop_
_entity.id
_entity.type
_entity.pdbx_description
1 polymer ?
#
loop_
_entity_poly.entity_id
_entity_poly.type
_entity_poly.pdbx_seq_one_letter_code
_entity_poly.pdbx_strand_id
1 'polypeptide(L)'
;MTSSPQPPPPQPLPSQLWGENWKFVTLSAEELEQGLLQRPIPIQGVSTVPSQLNIPPQDPIPGVMIEAGRRSLKLSQWIQDQQPLSLASVLAELNGLILNTGSEQRWILMTYQDQEMVQAAQKFEERKLMTQGLHFLLIQPDDSGVTHSGLWILQR
;
A
#
# COMPACT_ATOMS: atom_id res chain seq x y z
N MET A 1 -30.95 9.90 15.44
CA MET A 1 -29.89 10.17 14.45
C MET A 1 -28.57 10.06 15.17
N THR A 2 -27.98 8.87 15.21
CA THR A 2 -26.64 8.68 15.80
C THR A 2 -25.63 9.09 14.73
N SER A 3 -25.03 10.27 14.88
CA SER A 3 -23.85 10.63 14.08
C SER A 3 -22.78 9.59 14.38
N SER A 4 -22.43 8.76 13.39
CA SER A 4 -21.24 7.92 13.49
C SER A 4 -20.03 8.82 13.76
N PRO A 5 -19.12 8.44 14.68
CA PRO A 5 -17.93 9.23 14.94
C PRO A 5 -17.11 9.37 13.65
N GLN A 6 -16.74 10.59 13.30
CA GLN A 6 -15.85 10.85 12.18
C GLN A 6 -14.48 10.25 12.52
N PRO A 7 -13.84 9.49 11.60
CA PRO A 7 -12.55 8.87 11.91
C PRO A 7 -11.51 9.93 12.28
N PRO A 8 -10.60 9.66 13.23
CA PRO A 8 -9.62 10.63 13.72
C PRO A 8 -8.71 11.08 12.58
N PRO A 9 -8.25 12.34 12.53
CA PRO A 9 -7.43 12.85 11.44
C PRO A 9 -6.15 12.00 11.28
N PRO A 10 -5.67 11.79 10.05
CA PRO A 10 -4.48 11.01 9.83
C PRO A 10 -3.24 11.70 10.41
N GLN A 11 -2.36 10.93 11.02
CA GLN A 11 -1.13 11.42 11.66
C GLN A 11 0.08 11.18 10.75
N PRO A 12 1.09 12.07 10.74
CA PRO A 12 2.29 11.83 9.96
C PRO A 12 3.04 10.60 10.47
N LEU A 13 3.56 9.78 9.55
CA LEU A 13 4.45 8.67 9.88
C LEU A 13 5.68 9.21 10.65
N PRO A 14 6.09 8.57 11.76
CA PRO A 14 7.31 8.97 12.47
C PRO A 14 8.52 9.05 11.54
N SER A 15 9.30 10.13 11.62
CA SER A 15 10.41 10.39 10.68
C SER A 15 11.48 9.30 10.65
N GLN A 16 11.63 8.57 11.76
CA GLN A 16 12.54 7.42 11.87
C GLN A 16 12.14 6.21 10.99
N LEU A 17 10.94 6.25 10.39
CA LEU A 17 10.36 5.18 9.57
C LEU A 17 10.19 5.59 8.11
N TRP A 18 10.56 6.82 7.73
CA TRP A 18 10.38 7.30 6.37
C TRP A 18 11.14 6.45 5.34
N GLY A 19 10.48 6.18 4.23
CA GLY A 19 11.13 5.67 3.02
C GLY A 19 12.13 6.69 2.47
N GLU A 20 13.06 6.20 1.65
CA GLU A 20 13.96 7.01 0.84
C GLU A 20 13.28 7.39 -0.47
N ASN A 21 12.62 6.42 -1.12
CA ASN A 21 11.77 6.64 -2.29
C ASN A 21 10.48 5.82 -2.18
N TRP A 22 9.52 6.18 -3.02
CA TRP A 22 8.31 5.38 -3.21
C TRP A 22 7.73 5.62 -4.59
N LYS A 23 6.93 4.68 -5.08
CA LYS A 23 6.19 4.83 -6.33
C LYS A 23 4.90 4.04 -6.32
N PHE A 24 3.91 4.52 -7.07
CA PHE A 24 2.77 3.71 -7.45
C PHE A 24 3.23 2.70 -8.50
N VAL A 25 2.91 1.43 -8.26
CA VAL A 25 3.25 0.31 -9.13
C VAL A 25 1.98 -0.42 -9.55
N THR A 26 2.10 -1.28 -10.55
CA THR A 26 1.00 -2.13 -10.98
C THR A 26 1.60 -3.44 -11.46
N LEU A 27 0.96 -4.53 -11.04
CA LEU A 27 1.26 -5.89 -11.47
C LEU A 27 -0.01 -6.48 -12.06
N SER A 28 0.10 -7.41 -12.99
CA SER A 28 -1.04 -8.25 -13.32
C SER A 28 -1.45 -9.10 -12.10
N ALA A 29 -2.71 -9.54 -12.05
CA ALA A 29 -3.17 -10.47 -11.03
C ALA A 29 -2.29 -11.74 -10.97
N GLU A 30 -1.86 -12.25 -12.12
CA GLU A 30 -0.94 -13.39 -12.23
C GLU A 30 0.46 -13.07 -11.67
N GLU A 31 1.04 -11.93 -12.03
CA GLU A 31 2.35 -11.50 -11.52
C GLU A 31 2.35 -11.31 -10.00
N LEU A 32 1.25 -10.82 -9.44
CA LEU A 32 1.07 -10.70 -8.00
C LEU A 32 0.98 -12.07 -7.32
N GLU A 33 0.11 -12.95 -7.81
CA GLU A 33 -0.21 -14.22 -7.14
C GLU A 33 0.82 -15.33 -7.37
N GLN A 34 1.31 -15.47 -8.59
CA GLN A 34 2.28 -16.49 -8.99
C GLN A 34 3.73 -15.98 -8.97
N GLY A 35 3.93 -14.66 -8.91
CA GLY A 35 5.25 -14.04 -8.83
C GLY A 35 5.57 -13.51 -7.44
N LEU A 36 5.02 -12.35 -7.10
CA LEU A 36 5.40 -11.60 -5.89
C LEU A 36 5.06 -12.37 -4.61
N LEU A 37 3.89 -12.99 -4.52
CA LEU A 37 3.46 -13.79 -3.37
C LEU A 37 4.26 -15.08 -3.17
N GLN A 38 4.98 -15.56 -4.19
CA GLN A 38 5.83 -16.75 -4.09
C GLN A 38 7.24 -16.43 -3.59
N ARG A 39 7.58 -15.15 -3.43
CA ARG A 39 8.91 -14.73 -2.96
C ARG A 39 9.05 -14.95 -1.45
N PRO A 40 10.26 -15.25 -0.95
CA PRO A 40 10.52 -15.37 0.48
C PRO A 40 10.57 -13.97 1.13
N ILE A 41 9.41 -13.40 1.45
CA ILE A 41 9.29 -12.07 2.06
C ILE A 41 9.17 -12.23 3.59
N PRO A 42 10.05 -11.61 4.40
CA PRO A 42 10.10 -11.87 5.85
C PRO A 42 8.83 -11.53 6.63
N ILE A 43 8.13 -10.46 6.23
CA ILE A 43 6.92 -9.98 6.88
C ILE A 43 5.82 -9.92 5.83
N GLN A 44 4.71 -10.60 6.09
CA GLN A 44 3.60 -10.66 5.14
C GLN A 44 2.25 -10.59 5.83
N GLY A 45 1.31 -9.87 5.21
CA GLY A 45 -0.10 -9.90 5.57
C GLY A 45 -0.97 -10.03 4.33
N VAL A 46 -1.63 -11.16 4.15
CA VAL A 46 -2.44 -11.45 2.96
C VAL A 46 -3.89 -11.60 3.41
N SER A 47 -4.74 -10.62 3.10
CA SER A 47 -6.17 -10.72 3.43
C SER A 47 -6.97 -11.56 2.42
N THR A 48 -6.55 -11.54 1.15
CA THR A 48 -7.16 -12.26 0.03
C THR A 48 -6.17 -12.31 -1.13
N VAL A 49 -6.46 -13.09 -2.17
CA VAL A 49 -5.67 -13.16 -3.42
C VAL A 49 -6.56 -12.97 -4.65
N PRO A 50 -6.01 -12.57 -5.82
CA PRO A 50 -6.81 -12.33 -7.02
C PRO A 50 -7.74 -13.48 -7.42
N SER A 51 -7.27 -14.73 -7.36
CA SER A 51 -8.07 -15.92 -7.70
C SER A 51 -9.31 -16.10 -6.82
N GLN A 52 -9.22 -15.75 -5.53
CA GLN A 52 -10.35 -15.81 -4.58
C GLN A 52 -11.43 -14.77 -4.91
N LEU A 53 -11.07 -13.68 -5.57
CA LEU A 53 -11.98 -12.62 -6.00
C LEU A 53 -12.47 -12.80 -7.44
N ASN A 54 -12.08 -13.88 -8.12
CA ASN A 54 -12.33 -14.10 -9.55
C ASN A 54 -11.80 -12.95 -10.44
N ILE A 55 -10.69 -12.32 -10.05
CA ILE A 55 -10.05 -11.29 -10.87
C ILE A 55 -9.29 -11.98 -12.01
N PRO A 56 -9.51 -11.59 -13.29
CA PRO A 56 -8.78 -12.13 -14.42
C PRO A 56 -7.26 -12.02 -14.28
N PRO A 57 -6.47 -13.02 -14.70
CA PRO A 57 -5.00 -13.03 -14.55
C PRO A 57 -4.28 -11.80 -15.11
N GLN A 58 -4.81 -11.18 -16.16
CA GLN A 58 -4.22 -10.03 -16.83
C GLN A 58 -4.67 -8.67 -16.25
N ASP A 59 -5.62 -8.67 -15.31
CA ASP A 59 -6.16 -7.43 -14.78
C ASP A 59 -5.12 -6.73 -13.87
N PRO A 60 -4.99 -5.39 -13.98
CA PRO A 60 -3.96 -4.64 -13.30
C PRO A 60 -4.28 -4.43 -11.82
N ILE A 61 -3.55 -5.10 -10.94
CA ILE A 61 -3.62 -4.86 -9.50
C ILE A 61 -2.71 -3.67 -9.15
N PRO A 62 -3.27 -2.57 -8.61
CA PRO A 62 -2.47 -1.43 -8.22
C PRO A 62 -1.75 -1.69 -6.89
N GLY A 63 -0.59 -1.08 -6.71
CA GLY A 63 0.14 -1.16 -5.46
C GLY A 63 1.01 0.07 -5.21
N VAL A 64 1.57 0.11 -4.01
CA VAL A 64 2.58 1.10 -3.62
C VAL A 64 3.84 0.35 -3.21
N MET A 65 4.96 0.81 -3.72
CA MET A 65 6.28 0.29 -3.38
C MET A 65 7.07 1.36 -2.64
N ILE A 66 7.64 1.00 -1.49
CA ILE A 66 8.48 1.88 -0.68
C ILE A 66 9.88 1.29 -0.60
N GLU A 67 10.86 2.07 -1.05
CA GLU A 67 12.29 1.83 -0.85
C GLU A 67 12.68 2.50 0.46
N ALA A 68 13.06 1.72 1.46
CA ALA A 68 13.33 2.24 2.80
C ALA A 68 14.77 2.00 3.27
N GLY A 69 15.68 1.61 2.37
CA GLY A 69 17.08 1.38 2.65
C GLY A 69 17.27 0.49 3.87
N ARG A 70 18.13 0.93 4.79
CA ARG A 70 18.39 0.22 6.07
C ARG A 70 17.20 0.19 7.02
N ARG A 71 16.16 0.98 6.78
CA ARG A 71 14.94 1.06 7.61
C ARG A 71 13.85 0.11 7.14
N SER A 72 14.01 -0.58 6.01
CA SER A 72 12.96 -1.40 5.40
C SER A 72 12.35 -2.42 6.36
N LEU A 73 13.15 -3.18 7.11
CA LEU A 73 12.65 -4.16 8.07
C LEU A 73 11.94 -3.49 9.25
N LYS A 74 12.48 -2.40 9.78
CA LYS A 74 11.87 -1.65 10.90
C LYS A 74 10.52 -1.05 10.48
N LEU A 75 10.46 -0.48 9.27
CA LEU A 75 9.22 0.02 8.69
C LEU A 75 8.22 -1.13 8.52
N SER A 76 8.66 -2.27 7.98
CA SER A 76 7.77 -3.42 7.80
C SER A 76 7.19 -3.96 9.11
N GLN A 77 8.01 -4.06 10.16
CA GLN A 77 7.55 -4.46 11.51
C GLN A 77 6.52 -3.46 12.04
N TRP A 78 6.80 -2.17 11.92
CA TRP A 78 5.88 -1.14 12.37
C TRP A 78 4.54 -1.19 11.61
N ILE A 79 4.56 -1.33 10.29
CA ILE A 79 3.35 -1.49 9.47
C ILE A 79 2.55 -2.71 9.93
N GLN A 80 3.21 -3.84 10.15
CA GLN A 80 2.57 -5.06 10.63
C GLN A 80 1.90 -4.87 11.99
N ASP A 81 2.56 -4.18 12.92
CA ASP A 81 2.03 -3.87 14.25
C ASP A 81 0.79 -2.95 14.19
N GLN A 82 0.73 -2.08 13.17
CA GLN A 82 -0.46 -1.26 12.92
C GLN A 82 -1.65 -2.09 12.42
N GLN A 83 -1.48 -3.33 11.95
CA GLN A 83 -2.53 -4.14 11.31
C GLN A 83 -3.11 -3.40 10.09
N PRO A 84 -2.37 -3.33 8.98
CA PRO A 84 -2.76 -2.52 7.83
C PRO A 84 -4.03 -3.11 7.20
N LEU A 85 -4.99 -2.24 6.87
CA LEU A 85 -6.24 -2.64 6.24
C LEU A 85 -6.40 -2.12 4.83
N SER A 86 -5.98 -0.88 4.56
CA SER A 86 -6.01 -0.33 3.21
C SER A 86 -5.11 0.88 3.04
N LEU A 87 -4.72 1.12 1.80
CA LEU A 87 -4.14 2.36 1.34
C LEU A 87 -5.19 3.20 0.62
N ALA A 88 -5.15 4.51 0.83
CA ALA A 88 -6.00 5.48 0.15
C ALA A 88 -5.20 6.72 -0.23
N SER A 89 -5.16 7.03 -1.52
CA SER A 89 -4.70 8.32 -2.03
C SER A 89 -5.80 9.35 -1.85
N VAL A 90 -5.53 10.41 -1.09
CA VAL A 90 -6.47 11.52 -0.86
C VAL A 90 -5.96 12.76 -1.59
N LEU A 91 -6.80 13.33 -2.46
CA LEU A 91 -6.54 14.62 -3.10
C LEU A 91 -7.14 15.75 -2.25
N ALA A 92 -6.29 16.65 -1.76
CA ALA A 92 -6.64 17.74 -0.85
C ALA A 92 -5.67 18.92 -1.07
N GLU A 93 -5.61 19.89 -0.14
CA GLU A 93 -4.58 20.95 -0.18
C GLU A 93 -3.16 20.37 -0.22
N LEU A 94 -2.95 19.25 0.48
CA LEU A 94 -1.76 18.42 0.39
C LEU A 94 -2.19 16.99 0.09
N ASN A 95 -1.88 16.50 -1.11
CA ASN A 95 -2.21 15.12 -1.44
C ASN A 95 -1.36 14.16 -0.62
N GLY A 96 -1.94 13.03 -0.22
CA GLY A 96 -1.23 12.08 0.61
C GLY A 96 -1.73 10.65 0.45
N LEU A 97 -0.82 9.71 0.65
CA LEU A 97 -1.15 8.30 0.78
C LEU A 97 -1.40 7.99 2.25
N ILE A 98 -2.62 7.58 2.54
CA ILE A 98 -3.08 7.25 3.88
C ILE A 98 -3.08 5.74 4.06
N LEU A 99 -2.44 5.28 5.13
CA LEU A 99 -2.63 3.93 5.66
C LEU A 99 -3.78 3.92 6.65
N ASN A 100 -4.82 3.16 6.35
CA ASN A 100 -5.88 2.83 7.29
C ASN A 100 -5.51 1.53 8.01
N THR A 101 -5.75 1.51 9.32
CA THR A 101 -5.31 0.43 10.19
C THR A 101 -6.49 -0.30 10.82
N GLY A 102 -6.22 -1.42 11.49
CA GLY A 102 -7.22 -2.18 12.27
C GLY A 102 -7.73 -1.41 13.47
N SER A 103 -6.88 -0.57 14.05
CA SER A 103 -7.29 0.47 14.97
C SER A 103 -7.94 1.63 14.19
N GLU A 104 -8.78 2.46 14.82
CA GLU A 104 -9.33 3.65 14.16
C GLU A 104 -8.25 4.69 13.75
N GLN A 105 -6.97 4.40 13.97
CA GLN A 105 -5.85 5.23 13.57
C GLN A 105 -5.62 5.22 12.05
N ARG A 106 -5.17 6.37 11.56
CA ARG A 106 -4.82 6.60 10.16
C ARG A 106 -3.46 7.28 10.08
N TRP A 107 -2.64 6.89 9.13
CA TRP A 107 -1.27 7.41 9.00
C TRP A 107 -1.01 7.99 7.61
N ILE A 108 -0.48 9.19 7.54
CA ILE A 108 0.06 9.78 6.30
C ILE A 108 1.44 9.15 6.09
N LEU A 109 1.54 8.23 5.14
CA LEU A 109 2.81 7.57 4.83
C LEU A 109 3.73 8.48 4.01
N MET A 110 3.14 9.29 3.13
CA MET A 110 3.82 10.19 2.20
C MET A 110 2.85 11.23 1.66
N THR A 111 3.41 12.35 1.21
CA THR A 111 2.69 13.44 0.57
C THR A 111 3.29 13.72 -0.80
N TYR A 112 2.49 14.20 -1.74
CA TYR A 112 2.94 14.49 -3.12
C TYR A 112 2.17 15.67 -3.71
N GLN A 113 2.83 16.42 -4.58
CA GLN A 113 2.23 17.56 -5.27
C GLN A 113 2.46 17.54 -6.79
N ASP A 114 3.49 16.83 -7.25
CA ASP A 114 3.81 16.75 -8.68
C ASP A 114 2.66 16.14 -9.49
N GLN A 115 2.36 16.75 -10.63
CA GLN A 115 1.21 16.39 -11.46
C GLN A 115 1.27 14.93 -11.93
N GLU A 116 2.47 14.41 -12.20
CA GLU A 116 2.67 13.00 -12.55
C GLU A 116 2.25 12.07 -11.41
N MET A 117 2.63 12.40 -10.17
CA MET A 117 2.25 11.63 -8.98
C MET A 117 0.75 11.71 -8.72
N VAL A 118 0.12 12.88 -8.96
CA VAL A 118 -1.34 13.03 -8.88
C VAL A 118 -2.05 12.12 -9.88
N GLN A 119 -1.59 12.06 -11.13
CA GLN A 119 -2.17 11.16 -12.14
C GLN A 119 -1.94 9.68 -11.79
N ALA A 120 -0.77 9.33 -11.25
CA ALA A 120 -0.49 7.98 -10.79
C ALA A 120 -1.38 7.57 -9.61
N ALA A 121 -1.64 8.48 -8.68
CA ALA A 121 -2.57 8.32 -7.57
C ALA A 121 -4.02 8.09 -8.05
N GLN A 122 -4.46 8.86 -9.07
CA GLN A 122 -5.78 8.68 -9.66
C GLN A 122 -5.92 7.29 -10.30
N LYS A 123 -4.92 6.88 -11.10
CA LYS A 123 -4.88 5.53 -11.70
C LYS A 123 -4.85 4.42 -10.65
N PHE A 124 -4.16 4.64 -9.53
CA PHE A 124 -4.14 3.72 -8.40
C PHE A 124 -5.56 3.51 -7.85
N GLU A 125 -6.31 4.58 -7.56
CA GLU A 125 -7.68 4.47 -7.04
C GLU A 125 -8.67 3.92 -8.08
N GLU A 126 -8.53 4.30 -9.35
CA GLU A 126 -9.36 3.75 -10.44
C GLU A 126 -9.18 2.23 -10.57
N ARG A 127 -7.93 1.76 -10.63
CA ARG A 127 -7.62 0.33 -10.69
C ARG A 127 -8.12 -0.41 -9.47
N LYS A 128 -7.97 0.19 -8.28
CA LYS A 128 -8.42 -0.40 -7.03
C LYS A 128 -9.93 -0.62 -7.05
N LEU A 129 -10.70 0.30 -7.61
CA LEU A 129 -12.14 0.12 -7.81
C LEU A 129 -12.45 -1.03 -8.79
N MET A 130 -11.73 -1.12 -9.92
CA MET A 130 -11.91 -2.20 -10.89
C MET A 130 -11.57 -3.59 -10.33
N THR A 131 -10.61 -3.67 -9.41
CA THR A 131 -10.13 -4.92 -8.80
C THR A 131 -10.82 -5.21 -7.46
N GLN A 132 -12.06 -4.75 -7.26
CA GLN A 132 -12.86 -5.02 -6.05
C GLN A 132 -12.16 -4.59 -4.75
N GLY A 133 -11.43 -3.48 -4.80
CA GLY A 133 -10.66 -2.96 -3.67
C GLY A 133 -9.29 -3.61 -3.48
N LEU A 134 -8.92 -4.61 -4.29
CA LEU A 134 -7.66 -5.34 -4.15
C LEU A 134 -6.47 -4.46 -4.55
N HIS A 135 -5.51 -4.32 -3.66
CA HIS A 135 -4.26 -3.61 -3.88
C HIS A 135 -3.16 -4.17 -2.98
N PHE A 136 -1.92 -3.69 -3.15
CA PHE A 136 -0.81 -4.15 -2.32
C PHE A 136 0.13 -3.04 -1.84
N LEU A 137 0.83 -3.30 -0.74
CA LEU A 137 1.96 -2.54 -0.24
C LEU A 137 3.20 -3.42 -0.26
N LEU A 138 4.26 -2.97 -0.94
CA LEU A 138 5.56 -3.63 -0.97
C LEU A 138 6.60 -2.72 -0.31
N ILE A 139 7.39 -3.27 0.61
CA ILE A 139 8.51 -2.58 1.25
C ILE A 139 9.78 -3.36 0.95
N GLN A 140 10.78 -2.66 0.42
CA GLN A 140 12.08 -3.22 0.06
C GLN A 140 13.22 -2.27 0.47
N PRO A 141 14.46 -2.79 0.62
CA PRO A 141 15.63 -1.94 0.86
C PRO A 141 15.92 -1.01 -0.32
N ASP A 142 15.83 -1.54 -1.55
CA ASP A 142 16.15 -0.86 -2.80
C ASP A 142 15.36 -1.47 -3.97
N ASP A 143 15.47 -0.88 -5.17
CA ASP A 143 14.79 -1.33 -6.40
C ASP A 143 15.53 -2.44 -7.17
N SER A 144 16.47 -3.16 -6.53
CA SER A 144 17.16 -4.27 -7.20
C SER A 144 16.23 -5.44 -7.54
N GLY A 145 15.06 -5.50 -6.88
CA GLY A 145 14.13 -6.63 -6.98
C GLY A 145 14.67 -7.93 -6.37
N VAL A 146 15.82 -7.88 -5.68
CA VAL A 146 16.48 -9.04 -5.07
C VAL A 146 15.97 -9.27 -3.65
N THR A 147 15.81 -8.20 -2.87
CA THR A 147 15.44 -8.29 -1.46
C THR A 147 14.15 -7.54 -1.17
N HIS A 148 13.26 -8.16 -0.40
CA HIS A 148 12.00 -7.56 0.04
C HIS A 148 11.95 -7.69 1.56
N SER A 149 11.33 -6.72 2.22
CA SER A 149 11.24 -6.68 3.68
C SER A 149 9.81 -6.85 4.18
N GLY A 150 8.81 -6.42 3.41
CA GLY A 150 7.40 -6.57 3.79
C GLY A 150 6.48 -6.57 2.58
N LEU A 151 5.40 -7.35 2.64
CA LEU A 151 4.33 -7.38 1.64
C LEU A 151 2.97 -7.44 2.32
N TRP A 152 2.03 -6.60 1.91
CA TRP A 152 0.64 -6.71 2.31
C TRP A 152 -0.26 -6.72 1.10
N ILE A 153 -1.15 -7.72 1.02
CA ILE A 153 -2.28 -7.74 0.10
C ILE A 153 -3.50 -7.31 0.89
N LEU A 154 -4.11 -6.22 0.43
CA LEU A 154 -5.13 -5.47 1.15
C LEU A 154 -6.39 -5.36 0.28
N GLN A 155 -7.55 -5.26 0.92
CA GLN A 155 -8.82 -5.12 0.23
C GLN A 155 -9.77 -4.17 0.99
N ARG A 156 -10.11 -3.04 0.37
CA ARG A 156 -11.20 -2.14 0.78
C ARG A 156 -11.67 -1.24 -0.35
#